data_AF-A0A812ZB87-F1
#
_entry.id   AF-A0A812ZB87-F1
#
_cell.length_a   1.000
_cell.length_b   1.000
_cell.length_c   1.000
_cell.angle_alpha   90.00
_cell.angle_beta   90.00
_cell.angle_gamma   90.00
#
_symmetry.space_group_name_H-M   'P 1'
#
loop_
_entity.id
_entity.type
_entity.pdbx_description
1 polymer ?
#
loop_
_entity_poly.entity_id
_entity_poly.type
_entity_poly.pdbx_seq_one_letter_code
_entity_poly.pdbx_strand_id
1 'polypeptide(L)'
;MGLKRPADVETIDVGDAEAEDAQAVQAPAVQVPPPKPRPDKDKALRWRFSPAAEAIDDSCCFARIQIDGLVRQCDQKRHKDRVPQEWFCAQHSGNRWQILGRVDGDIPKAQLAALLQKAAEPRESQSHPQAVPKGGRKVLRKTCLKALGSKELSDVTLQTFGNPAQESEKLQTAQSDEVIDSVLKQLEDDLWQEVQRVKQLDDSQDDEHRKLTRRACSEGEQLVASTSAMTGRRERSRARFGLPLMLLLGAGLEKDSYVGSRLWGQRGLSRAAVADSAIQTDLEHVLPVGPACPLRSATMVRGNFEKEMAMVMMIAADKAGDFATLAQQIAAGVRPDPRQQRKVGNDLKLQGERLKTLLDNMETSADFQVLEAYFVMELQAQERGAPGARTVEKMTSWQGAGILAEADGMMVPPPPEGVDPVALSRSAPAGPGMVSQPRAPRVLPFTEESFKGVAGTEMLEAEYTKLVDEHRELVSFGEKYAEFDQAGQEFYLDRMLDMTQRWWDVMSEARKFGIKPVRAFEAYSQEYLSQSGLTPRGYRDLVDGVHAYLRQKAG
;
A
#
# COMPACT_ATOMS: atom_id res chain seq x y z
N MET A 1 65.45 40.02 31.03
CA MET A 1 65.59 38.72 31.74
C MET A 1 65.28 37.63 30.73
N GLY A 2 66.32 36.92 30.28
CA GLY A 2 66.23 35.94 29.18
C GLY A 2 65.87 34.55 29.71
N LEU A 3 64.92 33.88 29.05
CA LEU A 3 64.61 32.48 29.31
C LEU A 3 65.16 31.61 28.17
N LYS A 4 65.93 30.62 28.61
CA LYS A 4 66.73 29.67 27.85
C LYS A 4 65.86 28.64 27.12
N ARG A 5 66.28 28.26 25.91
CA ARG A 5 65.95 26.99 25.25
C ARG A 5 66.67 25.83 25.98
N PRO A 6 66.12 24.60 25.91
CA PRO A 6 66.93 23.41 25.86
C PRO A 6 66.94 22.81 24.44
N ALA A 7 68.10 22.25 24.10
CA ALA A 7 68.40 21.47 22.92
C ALA A 7 68.51 19.97 23.29
N ASP A 8 68.70 19.15 22.25
CA ASP A 8 69.17 17.74 22.22
C ASP A 8 68.06 16.69 22.41
N VAL A 9 67.55 16.02 21.36
CA VAL A 9 68.12 15.08 20.36
C VAL A 9 68.58 13.75 20.97
N GLU A 10 67.72 12.73 20.83
CA GLU A 10 68.14 11.34 20.67
C GLU A 10 67.43 10.74 19.45
N THR A 11 68.21 10.51 18.40
CA THR A 11 67.86 9.71 17.22
C THR A 11 67.95 8.23 17.59
N ILE A 12 66.83 7.52 17.50
CA ILE A 12 66.80 6.06 17.52
C ILE A 12 66.65 5.56 16.08
N ASP A 13 67.70 4.89 15.65
CA ASP A 13 67.84 4.18 14.39
C ASP A 13 67.44 2.71 14.62
N VAL A 14 66.31 2.30 14.05
CA VAL A 14 65.84 0.89 13.93
C VAL A 14 65.02 0.92 12.64
N GLY A 15 65.43 0.34 11.52
CA GLY A 15 66.01 -0.98 11.34
C GLY A 15 65.13 -1.63 10.27
N ASP A 16 65.67 -1.74 9.05
CA ASP A 16 65.02 -2.34 7.89
C ASP A 16 64.47 -3.72 8.22
N ALA A 17 63.14 -3.85 8.20
CA ALA A 17 62.44 -5.12 8.29
C ALA A 17 61.85 -5.46 6.93
N GLU A 18 62.23 -6.65 6.49
CA GLU A 18 62.08 -7.22 5.17
C GLU A 18 60.62 -7.31 4.71
N ALA A 19 60.43 -7.16 3.40
CA ALA A 19 59.18 -7.40 2.71
C ALA A 19 58.84 -8.89 2.76
N GLU A 20 57.91 -9.28 3.64
CA GLU A 20 57.24 -10.57 3.55
C GLU A 20 56.06 -10.51 2.56
N ASP A 21 56.10 -11.46 1.64
CA ASP A 21 55.09 -11.74 0.61
C ASP A 21 53.69 -11.88 1.18
N ALA A 22 52.83 -10.89 0.88
CA ALA A 22 51.39 -11.04 1.03
C ALA A 22 50.84 -11.97 -0.07
N GLN A 23 50.83 -13.28 0.20
CA GLN A 23 50.04 -14.23 -0.56
C GLN A 23 48.55 -13.89 -0.42
N ALA A 24 47.99 -13.35 -1.50
CA ALA A 24 46.55 -13.19 -1.66
C ALA A 24 45.88 -14.57 -1.67
N VAL A 25 45.21 -14.91 -0.57
CA VAL A 25 44.27 -16.04 -0.52
C VAL A 25 43.10 -15.71 -1.43
N GLN A 26 43.12 -16.26 -2.65
CA GLN A 26 41.96 -16.28 -3.55
C GLN A 26 40.86 -17.10 -2.89
N ALA A 27 39.75 -16.45 -2.56
CA ALA A 27 38.50 -17.13 -2.22
C ALA A 27 38.08 -18.01 -3.41
N PRO A 28 37.63 -19.27 -3.18
CA PRO A 28 37.19 -20.15 -4.24
C PRO A 28 36.02 -19.50 -4.99
N ALA A 29 36.18 -19.35 -6.30
CA ALA A 29 35.12 -18.91 -7.19
C ALA A 29 33.92 -19.85 -7.05
N VAL A 30 32.85 -19.37 -6.43
CA VAL A 30 31.54 -20.02 -6.44
C VAL A 30 31.09 -20.06 -7.90
N GLN A 31 31.14 -21.24 -8.51
CA GLN A 31 30.57 -21.46 -9.83
C GLN A 31 29.06 -21.25 -9.72
N VAL A 32 28.60 -20.12 -10.25
CA VAL A 32 27.17 -19.86 -10.45
C VAL A 32 26.66 -20.91 -11.44
N PRO A 33 25.63 -21.72 -11.10
CA PRO A 33 25.05 -22.66 -12.04
C PRO A 33 24.54 -21.88 -13.27
N PRO A 34 24.67 -22.45 -14.49
CA PRO A 34 24.25 -21.76 -15.70
C PRO A 34 22.78 -21.33 -15.59
N PRO A 35 22.43 -20.12 -16.08
CA PRO A 35 21.07 -19.63 -16.01
C PRO A 35 20.13 -20.66 -16.64
N LYS A 36 19.09 -21.05 -15.90
CA LYS A 36 18.02 -21.89 -16.44
C LYS A 36 17.53 -21.25 -17.74
N PRO A 37 17.39 -22.02 -18.84
CA PRO A 37 16.93 -21.47 -20.11
C PRO A 37 15.61 -20.74 -19.88
N ARG A 38 15.56 -19.46 -20.29
CA ARG A 38 14.33 -18.67 -20.21
C ARG A 38 13.22 -19.48 -20.90
N PRO A 39 12.02 -19.61 -20.29
CA PRO A 39 10.92 -20.25 -20.96
C PRO A 39 10.70 -19.54 -22.30
N ASP A 40 10.70 -20.33 -23.37
CA ASP A 40 10.42 -19.91 -24.72
C ASP A 40 9.18 -19.01 -24.71
N LYS A 41 9.27 -17.75 -25.18
CA LYS A 41 8.17 -16.76 -25.08
C LYS A 41 6.89 -17.29 -25.75
N ASP A 42 7.06 -18.15 -26.75
CA ASP A 42 5.98 -18.87 -27.41
C ASP A 42 5.25 -19.84 -26.48
N LYS A 43 5.92 -20.43 -25.49
CA LYS A 43 5.28 -21.30 -24.49
C LYS A 43 4.38 -20.50 -23.55
N ALA A 44 4.81 -19.33 -23.10
CA ALA A 44 4.02 -18.49 -22.18
C ALA A 44 2.68 -18.06 -22.80
N LEU A 45 2.66 -17.68 -24.08
CA LEU A 45 1.43 -17.32 -24.80
C LEU A 45 0.48 -18.51 -25.02
N ARG A 46 1.02 -19.73 -25.15
CA ARG A 46 0.22 -20.97 -25.34
C ARG A 46 -0.51 -21.39 -24.06
N TRP A 47 0.10 -21.17 -22.90
CA TRP A 47 -0.52 -21.50 -21.61
C TRP A 47 -1.70 -20.59 -21.26
N ARG A 48 -1.78 -19.40 -21.87
CA ARG A 48 -2.89 -18.44 -21.69
C ARG A 48 -4.27 -18.98 -22.14
N PHE A 49 -4.28 -20.00 -23.01
CA PHE A 49 -5.49 -20.67 -23.51
C PHE A 49 -5.60 -22.13 -23.04
N SER A 50 -4.86 -22.50 -21.99
CA SER A 50 -4.95 -23.81 -21.37
C SER A 50 -5.29 -23.63 -19.89
N PRO A 51 -6.08 -24.54 -19.28
CA PRO A 51 -6.17 -24.58 -17.82
C PRO A 51 -4.77 -24.71 -17.22
N ALA A 52 -4.56 -24.14 -16.03
CA ALA A 52 -3.35 -24.42 -15.26
C ALA A 52 -3.22 -25.94 -15.07
N ALA A 53 -1.99 -26.46 -15.03
CA ALA A 53 -1.77 -27.92 -14.93
C ALA A 53 -2.50 -28.55 -13.74
N GLU A 54 -2.60 -27.83 -12.62
CA GLU A 54 -3.29 -28.23 -11.40
C GLU A 54 -4.83 -28.18 -11.51
N ALA A 55 -5.36 -27.43 -12.47
CA ALA A 55 -6.79 -27.26 -12.73
C ALA A 55 -7.33 -28.26 -13.77
N ILE A 56 -6.48 -29.14 -14.32
CA ILE A 56 -6.89 -30.20 -15.24
C ILE A 56 -7.52 -31.34 -14.42
N ASP A 57 -8.80 -31.62 -14.67
CA ASP A 57 -9.50 -32.73 -14.03
C ASP A 57 -9.30 -34.02 -14.85
N ASP A 58 -8.52 -34.96 -14.31
CA ASP A 58 -8.24 -36.26 -14.93
C ASP A 58 -9.50 -37.14 -15.12
N SER A 59 -10.59 -36.83 -14.39
CA SER A 59 -11.86 -37.53 -14.52
C SER A 59 -12.70 -37.04 -15.71
N CYS A 60 -12.32 -35.89 -16.28
CA CYS A 60 -12.99 -35.25 -17.41
C CYS A 60 -12.29 -35.53 -18.75
N CYS A 61 -12.98 -35.18 -19.83
CA CYS A 61 -12.48 -35.24 -21.19
C CYS A 61 -11.30 -34.27 -21.37
N PHE A 62 -10.20 -34.72 -21.97
CA PHE A 62 -9.00 -33.88 -22.18
C PHE A 62 -9.15 -32.93 -23.38
N ALA A 63 -10.33 -32.82 -23.99
CA ALA A 63 -10.55 -31.91 -25.11
C ALA A 63 -10.50 -30.46 -24.62
N ARG A 64 -9.60 -29.67 -25.22
CA ARG A 64 -9.61 -28.21 -25.11
C ARG A 64 -10.69 -27.70 -26.05
N ILE A 65 -11.73 -27.09 -25.51
CA ILE A 65 -12.88 -26.60 -26.29
C ILE A 65 -13.00 -25.08 -26.17
N GLN A 66 -13.46 -24.45 -27.24
CA GLN A 66 -13.83 -23.02 -27.24
C GLN A 66 -15.35 -22.89 -27.21
N ILE A 67 -15.89 -22.26 -26.17
CA ILE A 67 -17.31 -21.93 -26.03
C ILE A 67 -17.39 -20.44 -25.70
N ASP A 68 -18.15 -19.69 -26.49
CA ASP A 68 -18.37 -18.24 -26.30
C ASP A 68 -17.06 -17.43 -26.16
N GLY A 69 -16.04 -17.81 -26.94
CA GLY A 69 -14.73 -17.16 -26.93
C GLY A 69 -13.84 -17.52 -25.74
N LEU A 70 -14.33 -18.30 -24.78
CA LEU A 70 -13.53 -18.82 -23.66
C LEU A 70 -13.03 -20.22 -23.99
N VAL A 71 -11.76 -20.49 -23.65
CA VAL A 71 -11.13 -21.80 -23.83
C VAL A 71 -11.11 -22.53 -22.49
N ARG A 72 -11.65 -23.76 -22.45
CA ARG A 72 -11.71 -24.58 -21.22
C ARG A 72 -11.59 -26.08 -21.52
N GLN A 73 -11.41 -26.89 -20.47
CA GLN A 73 -11.54 -28.34 -20.55
C GLN A 73 -13.00 -28.74 -20.75
N CYS A 74 -13.26 -29.78 -21.54
CA CYS A 74 -14.59 -30.39 -21.65
C CYS A 74 -14.99 -31.05 -20.33
N ASP A 75 -16.17 -30.70 -19.81
CA ASP A 75 -16.72 -31.16 -18.53
C ASP A 75 -17.34 -32.57 -18.58
N GLN A 76 -17.36 -33.20 -19.76
CA GLN A 76 -17.89 -34.54 -19.92
C GLN A 76 -16.97 -35.55 -19.26
N LYS A 77 -17.54 -36.43 -18.44
CA LYS A 77 -16.79 -37.53 -17.82
C LYS A 77 -16.10 -38.39 -18.87
N ARG A 78 -14.84 -38.70 -18.62
CA ARG A 78 -14.08 -39.64 -19.43
C ARG A 78 -14.65 -41.05 -19.25
N HIS A 79 -14.79 -41.79 -20.36
CA HIS A 79 -15.12 -43.22 -20.27
C HIS A 79 -13.91 -43.97 -19.69
N LYS A 80 -14.04 -44.43 -18.44
CA LYS A 80 -12.97 -45.15 -17.73
C LYS A 80 -12.59 -46.48 -18.38
N ASP A 81 -13.49 -47.06 -19.17
CA ASP A 81 -13.34 -48.40 -19.76
C ASP A 81 -12.72 -48.38 -21.18
N ARG A 82 -12.38 -47.19 -21.72
CA ARG A 82 -11.78 -47.08 -23.05
C ARG A 82 -10.25 -46.99 -22.99
N VAL A 83 -9.63 -47.57 -24.01
CA VAL A 83 -8.17 -47.69 -24.19
C VAL A 83 -7.50 -46.31 -24.00
N PRO A 84 -6.28 -46.23 -23.43
CA PRO A 84 -5.56 -44.97 -23.19
C PRO A 84 -5.39 -44.04 -24.41
N GLN A 85 -5.69 -44.48 -25.63
CA GLN A 85 -5.64 -43.66 -26.84
C GLN A 85 -6.89 -42.78 -27.04
N GLU A 86 -7.99 -43.01 -26.32
CA GLU A 86 -9.21 -42.19 -26.39
C GLU A 86 -9.27 -41.17 -25.24
N TRP A 87 -8.49 -40.09 -25.36
CA TRP A 87 -8.46 -38.98 -24.41
C TRP A 87 -9.70 -38.08 -24.45
N PHE A 88 -10.60 -38.30 -25.44
CA PHE A 88 -11.78 -37.47 -25.68
C PHE A 88 -13.08 -38.25 -25.51
N CYS A 89 -14.14 -37.59 -25.02
CA CYS A 89 -15.46 -38.20 -24.92
C CYS A 89 -16.13 -38.38 -26.30
N ALA A 90 -17.16 -39.22 -26.37
CA ALA A 90 -17.87 -39.53 -27.62
C ALA A 90 -18.56 -38.30 -28.27
N GLN A 91 -18.76 -37.19 -27.54
CA GLN A 91 -19.28 -35.96 -28.13
C GLN A 91 -18.29 -35.29 -29.09
N HIS A 92 -17.01 -35.63 -28.99
CA HIS A 92 -15.93 -35.09 -29.81
C HIS A 92 -15.56 -35.95 -31.02
N SER A 93 -16.14 -37.14 -31.18
CA SER A 93 -15.83 -38.04 -32.31
C SER A 93 -16.52 -37.68 -33.63
N GLY A 94 -17.11 -36.48 -33.76
CA GLY A 94 -17.95 -36.10 -34.90
C GLY A 94 -17.81 -34.67 -35.42
N ASN A 95 -16.69 -33.98 -35.19
CA ASN A 95 -16.40 -32.60 -35.68
C ASN A 95 -17.40 -31.49 -35.28
N ARG A 96 -18.41 -31.76 -34.44
CA ARG A 96 -19.42 -30.74 -34.05
C ARG A 96 -18.89 -29.68 -33.09
N TRP A 97 -17.69 -29.87 -32.53
CA TRP A 97 -17.04 -28.94 -31.61
C TRP A 97 -15.66 -28.58 -32.16
N GLN A 98 -15.29 -27.30 -32.08
CA GLN A 98 -13.93 -26.85 -32.41
C GLN A 98 -12.97 -27.31 -31.30
N ILE A 99 -12.42 -28.52 -31.45
CA ILE A 99 -11.42 -29.07 -30.54
C ILE A 99 -10.08 -28.41 -30.85
N LEU A 100 -9.52 -27.73 -29.86
CA LEU A 100 -8.25 -27.00 -29.94
C LEU A 100 -7.03 -27.86 -29.54
N GLY A 101 -7.19 -29.19 -29.64
CA GLY A 101 -6.25 -30.19 -29.14
C GLY A 101 -6.53 -30.66 -27.72
N ARG A 102 -5.54 -31.30 -27.10
CA ARG A 102 -5.62 -31.73 -25.69
C ARG A 102 -5.30 -30.58 -24.74
N VAL A 103 -5.94 -30.54 -23.58
CA VAL A 103 -5.69 -29.51 -22.55
C VAL A 103 -4.25 -29.49 -22.02
N ASP A 104 -3.57 -30.64 -22.04
CA ASP A 104 -2.17 -30.83 -21.64
C ASP A 104 -1.19 -30.82 -22.83
N GLY A 105 -1.69 -30.69 -24.05
CA GLY A 105 -0.89 -30.72 -25.29
C GLY A 105 -0.74 -29.34 -25.93
N ASP A 106 0.23 -29.22 -26.84
CA ASP A 106 0.43 -28.01 -27.64
C ASP A 106 -0.84 -27.64 -28.44
N ILE A 107 -1.13 -26.33 -28.52
CA ILE A 107 -2.15 -25.79 -29.43
C ILE A 107 -1.53 -25.75 -30.84
N PRO A 108 -2.17 -26.37 -31.86
CA PRO A 108 -1.70 -26.27 -33.24
C PRO A 108 -1.51 -24.79 -33.66
N LYS A 109 -0.36 -24.45 -34.25
CA LYS A 109 0.01 -23.06 -34.58
C LYS A 109 -1.09 -22.30 -35.35
N ALA A 110 -1.77 -22.98 -36.28
CA ALA A 110 -2.86 -22.40 -37.06
C ALA A 110 -4.07 -21.97 -36.21
N GLN A 111 -4.40 -22.73 -35.16
CA GLN A 111 -5.50 -22.43 -34.25
C GLN A 111 -5.10 -21.35 -33.22
N LEU A 112 -3.85 -21.35 -32.78
CA LEU A 112 -3.34 -20.34 -31.85
C LEU A 112 -3.39 -18.93 -32.45
N ALA A 113 -3.05 -18.78 -33.74
CA ALA A 113 -3.13 -17.48 -34.43
C ALA A 113 -4.56 -16.93 -34.42
N ALA A 114 -5.56 -17.76 -34.69
CA ALA A 114 -6.97 -17.36 -34.67
C ALA A 114 -7.47 -16.99 -33.25
N LEU A 115 -6.98 -17.68 -32.21
CA LEU A 115 -7.28 -17.36 -30.82
C LEU A 115 -6.68 -16.01 -30.41
N LEU A 116 -5.43 -15.75 -30.79
CA LEU A 116 -4.77 -14.48 -30.51
C LEU A 116 -5.45 -13.32 -31.23
N GLN A 117 -5.90 -13.52 -32.47
CA GLN A 117 -6.66 -12.53 -33.23
C GLN A 117 -8.00 -12.21 -32.54
N LYS A 118 -8.79 -13.23 -32.17
CA LYS A 118 -10.05 -13.04 -31.43
C LYS A 118 -9.87 -12.42 -30.04
N ALA A 119 -8.75 -12.71 -29.36
CA ALA A 119 -8.44 -12.12 -28.06
C ALA A 119 -8.01 -10.64 -28.17
N ALA A 120 -7.55 -10.22 -29.34
CA ALA A 120 -7.16 -8.83 -29.64
C ALA A 120 -8.34 -7.97 -30.14
N GLU A 121 -9.44 -8.58 -30.58
CA GLU A 121 -10.66 -7.86 -30.96
C GLU A 121 -11.31 -7.23 -29.71
N PRO A 122 -11.58 -5.92 -29.70
CA PRO A 122 -12.26 -5.26 -28.59
C PRO A 122 -13.65 -5.86 -28.44
N ARG A 123 -13.95 -6.46 -27.28
CA ARG A 123 -15.26 -7.03 -26.99
C ARG A 123 -16.30 -5.91 -27.01
N GLU A 124 -17.09 -5.82 -28.09
CA GLU A 124 -18.37 -5.13 -28.04
C GLU A 124 -19.18 -5.76 -26.91
N SER A 125 -19.60 -4.92 -25.98
CA SER A 125 -20.35 -5.27 -24.78
C SER A 125 -21.72 -5.85 -25.15
N GLN A 126 -21.74 -7.11 -25.58
CA GLN A 126 -22.95 -7.92 -25.63
C GLN A 126 -23.31 -8.32 -24.20
N SER A 127 -24.11 -7.47 -23.56
CA SER A 127 -24.82 -7.78 -22.34
C SER A 127 -25.85 -8.88 -22.62
N HIS A 128 -25.47 -10.14 -22.43
CA HIS A 128 -26.43 -11.23 -22.25
C HIS A 128 -26.54 -11.62 -20.77
N PRO A 129 -27.75 -12.01 -20.31
CA PRO A 129 -28.11 -12.00 -18.91
C PRO A 129 -27.48 -13.19 -18.18
N GLN A 130 -26.39 -12.95 -17.47
CA GLN A 130 -25.99 -13.83 -16.38
C GLN A 130 -26.95 -13.66 -15.20
N ALA A 131 -27.33 -14.78 -14.59
CA ALA A 131 -28.28 -14.88 -13.50
C ALA A 131 -27.96 -13.89 -12.36
N VAL A 132 -28.93 -13.03 -12.05
CA VAL A 132 -28.85 -12.02 -10.99
C VAL A 132 -28.80 -12.72 -9.62
N PRO A 133 -27.82 -12.40 -8.75
CA PRO A 133 -27.86 -12.83 -7.36
C PRO A 133 -29.07 -12.20 -6.66
N LYS A 134 -29.93 -13.05 -6.09
CA LYS A 134 -31.10 -12.64 -5.29
C LYS A 134 -30.61 -11.83 -4.08
N GLY A 135 -30.84 -10.52 -4.07
CA GLY A 135 -30.68 -9.70 -2.86
C GLY A 135 -30.20 -8.26 -3.04
N GLY A 136 -29.64 -7.88 -4.19
CA GLY A 136 -29.21 -6.49 -4.43
C GLY A 136 -30.36 -5.63 -4.96
N ARG A 137 -30.98 -4.78 -4.13
CA ARG A 137 -31.93 -3.76 -4.60
C ARG A 137 -31.16 -2.69 -5.38
N LYS A 138 -31.52 -2.45 -6.64
CA LYS A 138 -30.90 -1.43 -7.50
C LYS A 138 -31.57 -0.08 -7.27
N VAL A 139 -30.78 0.98 -7.11
CA VAL A 139 -31.29 2.37 -7.13
C VAL A 139 -31.56 2.75 -8.59
N LEU A 140 -32.84 2.83 -8.97
CA LEU A 140 -33.25 3.19 -10.33
C LEU A 140 -33.63 4.68 -10.39
N ARG A 141 -33.15 5.38 -11.42
CA ARG A 141 -33.55 6.78 -11.68
C ARG A 141 -34.95 6.83 -12.31
N LYS A 142 -35.69 7.93 -12.11
CA LYS A 142 -37.03 8.15 -12.71
C LYS A 142 -37.06 7.91 -14.22
N THR A 143 -36.01 8.32 -14.93
CA THR A 143 -35.88 8.10 -16.38
C THR A 143 -35.76 6.63 -16.76
N CYS A 144 -35.09 5.82 -15.92
CA CYS A 144 -35.00 4.38 -16.12
C CYS A 144 -36.36 3.72 -15.90
N LEU A 145 -37.10 4.11 -14.85
CA LEU A 145 -38.44 3.59 -14.58
C LEU A 145 -39.45 3.95 -15.69
N LYS A 146 -39.35 5.15 -16.26
CA LYS A 146 -40.17 5.57 -17.42
C LYS A 146 -39.85 4.77 -18.69
N ALA A 147 -38.63 4.24 -18.81
CA ALA A 147 -38.20 3.45 -19.97
C ALA A 147 -38.57 1.97 -19.87
N LEU A 148 -39.02 1.50 -18.69
CA LEU A 148 -39.46 0.12 -18.50
C LEU A 148 -40.82 -0.13 -19.16
N GLY A 149 -40.97 -1.31 -19.77
CA GLY A 149 -42.28 -1.78 -20.20
C GLY A 149 -43.22 -2.04 -19.01
N SER A 150 -44.53 -2.09 -19.26
CA SER A 150 -45.54 -2.29 -18.20
C SER A 150 -45.30 -3.53 -17.33
N LYS A 151 -44.79 -4.61 -17.93
CA LYS A 151 -44.43 -5.85 -17.23
C LYS A 151 -43.24 -5.66 -16.28
N GLU A 152 -42.19 -5.01 -16.75
CA GLU A 152 -40.96 -4.77 -15.97
C GLU A 152 -41.22 -3.79 -14.83
N LEU A 153 -42.03 -2.76 -15.09
CA LEU A 153 -42.49 -1.83 -14.06
C LEU A 153 -43.33 -2.56 -12.98
N SER A 154 -44.20 -3.50 -13.37
CA SER A 154 -44.94 -4.34 -12.43
C SER A 154 -44.02 -5.20 -11.56
N ASP A 155 -42.97 -5.78 -12.14
CA ASP A 155 -42.02 -6.63 -11.41
C ASP A 155 -41.22 -5.81 -10.38
N VAL A 156 -40.77 -4.60 -10.76
CA VAL A 156 -40.10 -3.65 -9.85
C VAL A 156 -41.04 -3.22 -8.72
N THR A 157 -42.31 -2.96 -9.05
CA THR A 157 -43.31 -2.56 -8.06
C THR A 157 -43.58 -3.69 -7.07
N LEU A 158 -43.71 -4.93 -7.55
CA LEU A 158 -43.86 -6.12 -6.69
C LEU A 158 -42.67 -6.33 -5.75
N GLN A 159 -41.45 -6.13 -6.25
CA GLN A 159 -40.24 -6.23 -5.42
C GLN A 159 -40.15 -5.12 -4.36
N THR A 160 -40.70 -3.94 -4.66
CA THR A 160 -40.63 -2.77 -3.76
C THR A 160 -41.66 -2.88 -2.64
N PHE A 161 -42.91 -3.22 -2.96
CA PHE A 161 -44.01 -3.20 -1.99
C PHE A 161 -44.31 -4.56 -1.33
N GLY A 162 -43.75 -5.66 -1.83
CA GLY A 162 -43.79 -6.98 -1.17
C GLY A 162 -45.15 -7.68 -1.10
N ASN A 163 -46.28 -7.00 -1.36
CA ASN A 163 -47.62 -7.57 -1.32
C ASN A 163 -48.42 -7.29 -2.63
N PRO A 164 -48.58 -8.29 -3.51
CA PRO A 164 -49.13 -8.09 -4.86
C PRO A 164 -50.59 -7.60 -4.89
N ALA A 165 -51.42 -8.07 -3.96
CA ALA A 165 -52.86 -8.10 -4.17
C ALA A 165 -53.56 -6.76 -3.93
N GLN A 166 -53.10 -5.94 -2.98
CA GLN A 166 -53.70 -4.63 -2.68
C GLN A 166 -53.18 -3.51 -3.59
N GLU A 167 -51.94 -3.63 -4.07
CA GLU A 167 -51.33 -2.64 -4.94
C GLU A 167 -51.68 -2.88 -6.40
N SER A 168 -51.80 -4.13 -6.88
CA SER A 168 -52.12 -4.39 -8.29
C SER A 168 -53.44 -3.79 -8.75
N GLU A 169 -54.45 -3.69 -7.88
CA GLU A 169 -55.76 -3.11 -8.19
C GLU A 169 -55.69 -1.56 -8.32
N LYS A 170 -54.87 -0.91 -7.49
CA LYS A 170 -54.59 0.54 -7.61
C LYS A 170 -53.71 0.84 -8.82
N LEU A 171 -52.75 -0.03 -9.12
CA LEU A 171 -51.81 0.13 -10.23
C LEU A 171 -52.43 -0.11 -11.60
N GLN A 172 -53.50 -0.92 -11.68
CA GLN A 172 -54.26 -1.12 -12.93
C GLN A 172 -55.12 0.10 -13.32
N THR A 173 -55.41 0.99 -12.36
CA THR A 173 -56.29 2.16 -12.56
C THR A 173 -55.54 3.50 -12.57
N ALA A 174 -54.32 3.55 -12.01
CA ALA A 174 -53.50 4.76 -11.96
C ALA A 174 -52.74 5.03 -13.27
N GLN A 175 -52.44 6.31 -13.54
CA GLN A 175 -51.52 6.67 -14.63
C GLN A 175 -50.10 6.21 -14.28
N SER A 176 -49.35 5.75 -15.29
CA SER A 176 -47.99 5.21 -15.13
C SER A 176 -47.03 6.14 -14.38
N ASP A 177 -47.23 7.45 -14.48
CA ASP A 177 -46.38 8.42 -13.80
C ASP A 177 -46.62 8.46 -12.28
N GLU A 178 -47.86 8.28 -11.83
CA GLU A 178 -48.19 8.21 -10.40
C GLU A 178 -47.62 6.95 -9.74
N VAL A 179 -47.61 5.83 -10.48
CA VAL A 179 -46.98 4.57 -10.07
C VAL A 179 -45.49 4.74 -9.89
N ILE A 180 -44.83 5.36 -10.87
CA ILE A 180 -43.38 5.62 -10.83
C ILE A 180 -43.02 6.51 -9.64
N ASP A 181 -43.82 7.56 -9.38
CA ASP A 181 -43.58 8.46 -8.25
C ASP A 181 -43.81 7.78 -6.89
N SER A 182 -44.79 6.87 -6.80
CA SER A 182 -45.00 6.04 -5.61
C SER A 182 -43.83 5.08 -5.36
N VAL A 183 -43.34 4.40 -6.40
CA VAL A 183 -42.17 3.49 -6.30
C VAL A 183 -40.92 4.26 -5.88
N LEU A 184 -40.66 5.42 -6.48
CA LEU A 184 -39.51 6.25 -6.13
C LEU A 184 -39.57 6.74 -4.69
N LYS A 185 -40.74 7.19 -4.24
CA LYS A 185 -40.95 7.63 -2.87
C LYS A 185 -40.71 6.49 -1.88
N GLN A 186 -41.22 5.29 -2.16
CA GLN A 186 -40.97 4.13 -1.29
C GLN A 186 -39.49 3.74 -1.25
N LEU A 187 -38.78 3.79 -2.39
CA LEU A 187 -37.34 3.55 -2.43
C LEU A 187 -36.55 4.61 -1.65
N GLU A 188 -36.99 5.87 -1.69
CA GLU A 188 -36.40 6.96 -0.89
C GLU A 188 -36.65 6.78 0.60
N ASP A 189 -37.88 6.44 1.00
CA ASP A 189 -38.25 6.16 2.40
C ASP A 189 -37.46 4.96 2.95
N ASP A 190 -37.34 3.87 2.17
CA ASP A 190 -36.54 2.69 2.52
C ASP A 190 -35.04 3.04 2.66
N LEU A 191 -34.50 3.83 1.73
CA LEU A 191 -33.11 4.31 1.79
C LEU A 191 -32.89 5.17 3.03
N TRP A 192 -33.84 6.04 3.36
CA TRP A 192 -33.76 6.90 4.55
C TRP A 192 -33.80 6.08 5.83
N GLN A 193 -34.67 5.06 5.90
CA GLN A 193 -34.69 4.12 7.03
C GLN A 193 -33.35 3.40 7.19
N GLU A 194 -32.72 2.98 6.11
CA GLU A 194 -31.40 2.33 6.15
C GLU A 194 -30.31 3.30 6.60
N VAL A 195 -30.33 4.56 6.16
CA VAL A 195 -29.44 5.62 6.66
C VAL A 195 -29.63 5.83 8.17
N GLN A 196 -30.86 5.87 8.67
CA GLN A 196 -31.14 5.97 10.11
C GLN A 196 -30.63 4.75 10.87
N ARG A 197 -30.81 3.54 10.33
CA ARG A 197 -30.31 2.29 10.93
C ARG A 197 -28.79 2.28 11.01
N VAL A 198 -28.09 2.69 9.96
CA VAL A 198 -26.62 2.80 9.94
C VAL A 198 -26.14 3.84 10.95
N LYS A 199 -26.82 5.00 11.04
CA LYS A 199 -26.51 6.02 12.03
C LYS A 199 -26.66 5.50 13.47
N GLN A 200 -27.73 4.75 13.76
CA GLN A 200 -27.94 4.14 15.07
C GLN A 200 -26.85 3.11 15.42
N LEU A 201 -26.36 2.35 14.43
CA LEU A 201 -25.25 1.43 14.62
C LEU A 201 -23.95 2.18 14.92
N ASP A 202 -23.68 3.28 14.23
CA ASP A 202 -22.50 4.12 14.44
C ASP A 202 -22.53 4.75 15.84
N ASP A 203 -23.67 5.34 16.23
CA ASP A 203 -23.90 5.89 17.57
C ASP A 203 -23.73 4.82 18.68
N SER A 204 -24.17 3.59 18.42
CA SER A 204 -24.01 2.46 19.35
C SER A 204 -22.55 1.99 19.46
N GLN A 205 -21.80 1.99 18.36
CA GLN A 205 -20.37 1.64 18.38
C GLN A 205 -19.55 2.70 19.13
N ASP A 206 -19.88 3.97 18.93
CA ASP A 206 -19.28 5.09 19.67
C ASP A 206 -19.56 5.01 21.18
N ASP A 207 -20.77 4.63 21.59
CA ASP A 207 -21.11 4.46 23.00
C ASP A 207 -20.34 3.28 23.64
N GLU A 208 -20.23 2.15 22.93
CA GLU A 208 -19.41 1.01 23.38
C GLU A 208 -17.92 1.38 23.49
N HIS A 209 -17.37 2.11 22.51
CA HIS A 209 -16.00 2.60 22.56
C HIS A 209 -15.77 3.55 23.75
N ARG A 210 -16.72 4.44 24.04
CA ARG A 210 -16.68 5.32 25.23
C ARG A 210 -16.74 4.52 26.54
N LYS A 211 -17.56 3.47 26.62
CA LYS A 211 -17.62 2.58 27.80
C LYS A 211 -16.31 1.84 28.02
N LEU A 212 -15.71 1.29 26.96
CA LEU A 212 -14.40 0.62 27.02
C LEU A 212 -13.30 1.58 27.48
N THR A 213 -13.29 2.81 26.96
CA THR A 213 -12.33 3.85 27.37
C THR A 213 -12.48 4.20 28.85
N ARG A 214 -13.72 4.36 29.35
CA ARG A 214 -13.97 4.63 30.78
C ARG A 214 -13.53 3.47 31.68
N ARG A 215 -13.77 2.22 31.27
CA ARG A 215 -13.31 1.04 32.01
C ARG A 215 -11.78 1.00 32.11
N ALA A 216 -11.09 1.19 31.00
CA ALA A 216 -9.63 1.23 30.97
C ALA A 216 -9.04 2.32 31.88
N CYS A 217 -9.63 3.52 31.92
CA CYS A 217 -9.22 4.57 32.85
C CYS A 217 -9.43 4.17 34.32
N SER A 218 -10.59 3.58 34.66
CA SER A 218 -10.89 3.16 36.03
C SER A 218 -10.01 2.02 36.53
N GLU A 219 -9.65 1.08 35.65
CA GLU A 219 -8.71 -0.01 35.96
C GLU A 219 -7.28 0.51 36.15
N GLY A 220 -6.87 1.49 35.34
CA GLY A 220 -5.60 2.20 35.49
C GLY A 220 -5.47 2.91 36.85
N GLU A 221 -6.52 3.60 37.30
CA GLU A 221 -6.55 4.26 38.60
C GLU A 221 -6.47 3.27 39.78
N GLN A 222 -7.15 2.12 39.67
CA GLN A 222 -7.07 1.07 40.70
C GLN A 222 -5.68 0.40 40.77
N LEU A 223 -5.01 0.20 39.63
CA LEU A 223 -3.65 -0.33 39.57
C LEU A 223 -2.61 0.65 40.16
N VAL A 224 -2.80 1.97 39.95
CA VAL A 224 -1.94 3.00 40.57
C VAL A 224 -2.18 3.09 42.08
N ALA A 225 -3.43 2.98 42.54
CA ALA A 225 -3.75 2.99 43.97
C ALA A 225 -3.18 1.76 44.71
N SER A 226 -3.25 0.57 44.09
CA SER A 226 -2.75 -0.68 44.68
C SER A 226 -1.22 -0.79 44.70
N THR A 227 -0.52 -0.25 43.68
CA THR A 227 0.95 -0.20 43.65
C THR A 227 1.54 0.85 44.60
N SER A 228 0.83 1.96 44.82
CA SER A 228 1.23 2.99 45.80
C SER A 228 1.15 2.50 47.25
N ALA A 229 0.28 1.52 47.55
CA ALA A 229 0.15 0.91 48.88
C ALA A 229 1.27 -0.10 49.22
N MET A 230 1.96 -0.67 48.22
CA MET A 230 2.96 -1.73 48.44
C MET A 230 4.42 -1.27 48.58
N THR A 231 4.75 -0.02 48.24
CA THR A 231 6.16 0.45 48.18
C THR A 231 6.65 1.18 49.43
N GLY A 232 5.83 1.23 50.49
CA GLY A 232 6.17 1.85 51.77
C GLY A 232 7.02 1.00 52.73
N ARG A 233 8.16 0.41 52.30
CA ARG A 233 9.26 -0.04 53.19
C ARG A 233 10.40 -0.67 52.39
N ARG A 234 11.50 0.08 52.18
CA ARG A 234 12.87 -0.42 52.38
C ARG A 234 13.91 0.69 52.23
N GLU A 235 14.77 0.73 53.24
CA GLU A 235 15.87 1.67 53.42
C GLU A 235 17.09 1.38 52.53
N ARG A 236 17.71 2.49 52.12
CA ARG A 236 19.14 2.82 52.14
C ARG A 236 20.14 1.66 52.02
N SER A 237 20.83 1.63 50.89
CA SER A 237 22.30 1.68 50.81
C SER A 237 22.70 1.82 49.33
N ARG A 238 23.26 2.97 48.94
CA ARG A 238 23.84 3.15 47.59
C ARG A 238 25.30 3.58 47.72
N ALA A 239 26.17 2.61 47.42
CA ALA A 239 27.56 2.84 47.06
C ALA A 239 27.63 3.59 45.72
N ARG A 240 28.57 4.54 45.64
CA ARG A 240 28.87 5.35 44.46
C ARG A 240 29.75 4.57 43.49
N PHE A 241 29.21 4.24 42.33
CA PHE A 241 29.88 4.00 41.04
C PHE A 241 28.83 4.48 40.02
N GLY A 242 28.98 5.54 39.23
CA GLY A 242 30.12 5.93 38.40
C GLY A 242 29.85 5.45 36.98
N LEU A 243 29.15 6.25 36.14
CA LEU A 243 29.20 6.20 34.65
C LEU A 243 28.30 7.30 34.02
N PRO A 244 28.77 8.00 32.96
CA PRO A 244 27.98 8.94 32.16
C PRO A 244 27.46 8.26 30.88
N LEU A 245 26.14 8.21 30.68
CA LEU A 245 25.55 7.75 29.41
C LEU A 245 24.16 8.34 29.14
N MET A 246 23.96 9.63 29.41
CA MET A 246 22.71 10.35 29.11
C MET A 246 22.95 11.79 28.59
N LEU A 247 24.09 12.03 27.94
CA LEU A 247 24.43 13.31 27.29
C LEU A 247 24.51 13.12 25.76
N LEU A 248 23.40 12.72 25.13
CA LEU A 248 23.32 12.63 23.66
C LEU A 248 22.26 13.55 23.04
N LEU A 249 21.67 14.48 23.80
CA LEU A 249 20.65 15.40 23.27
C LEU A 249 20.88 16.80 23.83
N GLY A 250 21.70 17.59 23.14
CA GLY A 250 21.86 19.01 23.43
C GLY A 250 23.08 19.67 22.80
N ALA A 251 23.00 19.97 21.50
CA ALA A 251 23.63 21.16 20.87
C ALA A 251 23.39 21.14 19.36
N GLY A 252 22.84 22.23 18.81
CA GLY A 252 22.64 22.39 17.37
C GLY A 252 21.92 23.68 16.99
N LEU A 253 22.37 24.83 17.53
CA LEU A 253 22.07 26.15 17.00
C LEU A 253 23.25 26.58 16.13
N GLU A 254 23.09 26.59 14.80
CA GLU A 254 23.58 27.63 13.87
C GLU A 254 23.38 27.21 12.40
N LYS A 255 23.30 28.24 11.53
CA LYS A 255 22.73 28.27 10.18
C LYS A 255 23.65 27.79 9.04
N ASP A 256 22.99 27.58 7.89
CA ASP A 256 23.45 27.67 6.50
C ASP A 256 24.43 26.60 5.98
N SER A 257 23.92 25.67 5.17
CA SER A 257 24.51 25.34 3.86
C SER A 257 23.65 24.33 3.08
N TYR A 258 23.21 24.78 1.91
CA TYR A 258 22.57 23.98 0.87
C TYR A 258 23.69 23.45 -0.03
N VAL A 259 23.94 22.13 -0.05
CA VAL A 259 24.86 21.50 -1.01
C VAL A 259 24.31 20.16 -1.50
N GLY A 260 23.79 20.21 -2.73
CA GLY A 260 23.97 19.24 -3.82
C GLY A 260 23.91 17.74 -3.53
N SER A 261 22.79 17.12 -3.90
CA SER A 261 22.69 15.69 -4.19
C SER A 261 23.62 15.28 -5.33
N ARG A 262 24.47 14.27 -5.10
CA ARG A 262 25.17 13.54 -6.16
C ARG A 262 25.20 12.04 -5.89
N LEU A 263 24.84 11.31 -6.96
CA LEU A 263 25.34 10.02 -7.43
C LEU A 263 24.94 8.73 -6.70
N TRP A 264 23.93 8.06 -7.25
CA TRP A 264 23.99 6.61 -7.42
C TRP A 264 24.27 6.27 -8.89
N GLY A 265 25.21 5.35 -9.09
CA GLY A 265 25.89 5.10 -10.34
C GLY A 265 25.07 4.36 -11.39
N GLN A 266 24.91 4.98 -12.55
CA GLN A 266 24.74 4.27 -13.81
C GLN A 266 26.07 3.64 -14.22
N ARG A 267 26.11 2.30 -14.30
CA ARG A 267 27.04 1.60 -15.18
C ARG A 267 26.25 0.75 -16.16
N GLY A 268 26.28 1.18 -17.42
CA GLY A 268 26.23 0.26 -18.56
C GLY A 268 24.95 0.26 -19.37
N LEU A 269 24.64 1.35 -20.09
CA LEU A 269 23.97 1.26 -21.39
C LEU A 269 24.56 2.28 -22.37
N SER A 270 24.73 1.80 -23.59
CA SER A 270 25.62 2.30 -24.64
C SER A 270 25.26 3.69 -25.19
N ARG A 271 26.30 4.43 -25.60
CA ARG A 271 26.28 5.67 -26.41
C ARG A 271 25.42 5.49 -27.68
N ALA A 272 24.14 5.82 -27.61
CA ALA A 272 23.29 6.14 -28.78
C ALA A 272 22.04 6.96 -28.40
N ALA A 273 22.08 7.77 -27.34
CA ALA A 273 20.94 8.59 -26.91
C ALA A 273 21.36 10.05 -26.67
N VAL A 274 21.96 10.67 -27.68
CA VAL A 274 22.26 12.11 -27.69
C VAL A 274 21.47 12.76 -28.84
N ALA A 275 20.14 12.70 -28.75
CA ALA A 275 19.23 13.47 -29.61
C ALA A 275 17.76 13.56 -29.12
N ASP A 276 17.41 13.09 -27.91
CA ASP A 276 16.03 13.12 -27.39
C ASP A 276 15.86 13.97 -26.10
N SER A 277 16.85 14.79 -25.74
CA SER A 277 16.80 15.64 -24.54
C SER A 277 15.99 16.94 -24.73
N ALA A 278 15.10 17.00 -25.72
CA ALA A 278 14.28 18.17 -25.99
C ALA A 278 12.82 17.90 -25.58
N ILE A 279 12.46 18.43 -24.41
CA ILE A 279 11.09 18.59 -23.90
C ILE A 279 10.41 17.29 -23.39
N GLN A 280 11.04 16.57 -22.46
CA GLN A 280 10.25 15.96 -21.38
C GLN A 280 9.95 17.09 -20.39
N THR A 281 8.88 17.85 -20.63
CA THR A 281 8.34 18.73 -19.60
C THR A 281 7.84 17.86 -18.47
N ASP A 282 8.60 17.80 -17.37
CA ASP A 282 8.15 17.15 -16.15
C ASP A 282 6.73 17.64 -15.82
N LEU A 283 5.85 16.70 -15.45
CA LEU A 283 4.54 17.04 -14.91
C LEU A 283 4.72 17.97 -13.71
N GLU A 284 3.80 18.89 -13.49
CA GLU A 284 3.82 19.78 -12.32
C GLU A 284 3.21 19.12 -11.06
N HIS A 285 2.60 17.95 -11.24
CA HIS A 285 1.79 17.25 -10.23
C HIS A 285 2.25 15.81 -10.06
N VAL A 286 1.98 15.22 -8.90
CA VAL A 286 2.20 13.79 -8.69
C VAL A 286 1.22 12.97 -9.53
N LEU A 287 1.63 11.75 -9.89
CA LEU A 287 0.73 10.80 -10.56
C LEU A 287 -0.28 10.23 -9.57
N PRO A 288 -1.54 9.97 -9.97
CA PRO A 288 -2.59 9.38 -9.13
C PRO A 288 -2.41 7.86 -8.94
N VAL A 289 -1.19 7.43 -8.59
CA VAL A 289 -0.79 6.08 -8.18
C VAL A 289 -0.03 6.18 -6.85
N GLY A 290 0.30 5.08 -6.19
CA GLY A 290 1.05 5.13 -4.93
C GLY A 290 0.27 5.86 -3.81
N PRO A 291 0.97 6.59 -2.92
CA PRO A 291 0.35 7.41 -1.87
C PRO A 291 -0.69 8.41 -2.38
N ALA A 292 -0.49 8.94 -3.59
CA ALA A 292 -1.37 9.91 -4.25
C ALA A 292 -2.55 9.26 -5.01
N CYS A 293 -2.64 7.93 -5.04
CA CYS A 293 -3.78 7.26 -5.66
C CYS A 293 -5.07 7.78 -5.04
N PRO A 294 -6.11 8.15 -5.81
CA PRO A 294 -7.39 8.57 -5.24
C PRO A 294 -8.37 7.41 -4.98
N LEU A 295 -8.08 6.24 -5.56
CA LEU A 295 -8.86 5.03 -5.43
C LEU A 295 -8.34 4.24 -4.22
N ARG A 296 -9.24 3.79 -3.35
CA ARG A 296 -8.88 3.09 -2.10
C ARG A 296 -9.49 1.70 -2.07
N SER A 297 -8.67 0.73 -1.69
CA SER A 297 -9.12 -0.59 -1.34
C SER A 297 -9.98 -0.57 -0.06
N ALA A 298 -10.83 -1.57 0.10
CA ALA A 298 -11.68 -1.71 1.29
C ALA A 298 -10.84 -1.86 2.57
N THR A 299 -9.66 -2.48 2.48
CA THR A 299 -8.74 -2.63 3.61
C THR A 299 -8.13 -1.29 4.01
N MET A 300 -7.67 -0.47 3.06
CA MET A 300 -7.18 0.88 3.35
C MET A 300 -8.27 1.76 3.99
N VAL A 301 -9.51 1.71 3.47
CA VAL A 301 -10.63 2.49 4.02
C VAL A 301 -10.98 2.06 5.45
N ARG A 302 -11.10 0.74 5.70
CA ARG A 302 -11.49 0.20 7.01
C ARG A 302 -10.37 0.31 8.04
N GLY A 303 -9.14 0.00 7.65
CA GLY A 303 -7.97 0.02 8.53
C GLY A 303 -7.58 1.42 8.97
N ASN A 304 -7.97 2.46 8.19
CA ASN A 304 -7.78 3.86 8.54
C ASN A 304 -6.32 4.21 8.90
N PHE A 305 -5.37 3.51 8.28
CA PHE A 305 -3.94 3.53 8.62
C PHE A 305 -3.35 4.94 8.60
N GLU A 306 -3.77 5.78 7.65
CA GLU A 306 -3.38 7.19 7.58
C GLU A 306 -3.78 7.98 8.84
N LYS A 307 -5.00 7.75 9.35
CA LYS A 307 -5.50 8.41 10.57
C LYS A 307 -4.81 7.86 11.81
N GLU A 308 -4.59 6.55 11.88
CA GLU A 308 -3.87 5.93 13.00
C GLU A 308 -2.43 6.43 13.06
N MET A 309 -1.74 6.50 11.93
CA MET A 309 -0.39 7.08 11.86
C MET A 309 -0.39 8.55 12.30
N ALA A 310 -1.31 9.36 11.79
CA ALA A 310 -1.45 10.76 12.21
C ALA A 310 -1.75 10.89 13.70
N MET A 311 -2.56 9.98 14.27
CA MET A 311 -2.86 9.96 15.71
C MET A 311 -1.62 9.61 16.53
N VAL A 312 -0.85 8.61 16.13
CA VAL A 312 0.42 8.24 16.79
C VAL A 312 1.38 9.43 16.79
N MET A 313 1.51 10.13 15.65
CA MET A 313 2.37 11.32 15.54
C MET A 313 1.86 12.50 16.38
N MET A 314 0.54 12.73 16.41
CA MET A 314 -0.06 13.79 17.23
C MET A 314 0.16 13.53 18.73
N ILE A 315 -0.02 12.28 19.18
CA ILE A 315 0.25 11.89 20.57
C ILE A 315 1.75 12.04 20.89
N ALA A 316 2.64 11.68 19.97
CA ALA A 316 4.07 11.90 20.12
C ALA A 316 4.41 13.39 20.27
N ALA A 317 3.81 14.26 19.45
CA ALA A 317 4.00 15.71 19.52
C ALA A 317 3.49 16.31 20.85
N ASP A 318 2.33 15.88 21.35
CA ASP A 318 1.79 16.31 22.65
C ASP A 318 2.74 15.95 23.81
N LYS A 319 3.36 14.77 23.75
CA LYS A 319 4.30 14.29 24.79
C LYS A 319 5.74 14.76 24.62
N ALA A 320 6.09 15.34 23.47
CA ALA A 320 7.44 15.79 23.18
C ALA A 320 7.95 16.83 24.19
N GLY A 321 7.07 17.69 24.71
CA GLY A 321 7.44 18.70 25.71
C GLY A 321 7.87 18.11 27.06
N ASP A 322 7.18 17.06 27.52
CA ASP A 322 7.53 16.36 28.77
C ASP A 322 8.88 15.65 28.64
N PHE A 323 9.11 15.01 27.48
CA PHE A 323 10.40 14.38 27.17
C PHE A 323 11.53 15.40 27.04
N ALA A 324 11.31 16.53 26.35
CA ALA A 324 12.30 17.59 26.21
C ALA A 324 12.68 18.19 27.56
N THR A 325 11.70 18.41 28.44
CA THR A 325 11.94 18.89 29.81
C THR A 325 12.79 17.89 30.60
N LEU A 326 12.47 16.59 30.49
CA LEU A 326 13.23 15.53 31.14
C LEU A 326 14.68 15.48 30.62
N ALA A 327 14.87 15.53 29.30
CA ALA A 327 16.18 15.53 28.66
C ALA A 327 17.03 16.75 29.09
N GLN A 328 16.41 17.93 29.19
CA GLN A 328 17.10 19.15 29.66
C GLN A 328 17.55 19.05 31.11
N GLN A 329 16.72 18.48 32.01
CA GLN A 329 17.12 18.25 33.40
C GLN A 329 18.35 17.34 33.48
N ILE A 330 18.34 16.24 32.73
CA ILE A 330 19.43 15.28 32.69
C ILE A 330 20.71 15.93 32.13
N ALA A 331 20.59 16.70 31.04
CA ALA A 331 21.72 17.42 30.45
C ALA A 331 22.31 18.47 31.41
N ALA A 332 21.49 19.10 32.25
CA ALA A 332 21.93 20.02 33.29
C ALA A 332 22.54 19.30 34.53
N GLY A 333 22.62 17.97 34.53
CA GLY A 333 23.06 17.17 35.68
C GLY A 333 22.06 17.17 36.84
N VAL A 334 20.84 17.65 36.63
CA VAL A 334 19.75 17.61 37.61
C VAL A 334 19.11 16.24 37.53
N ARG A 335 19.09 15.52 38.65
CA ARG A 335 18.40 14.23 38.71
C ARG A 335 16.88 14.46 38.64
N PRO A 336 16.19 13.96 37.62
CA PRO A 336 14.74 14.14 37.50
C PRO A 336 13.96 13.45 38.63
N ASP A 337 12.73 13.91 38.87
CA ASP A 337 11.80 13.21 39.77
C ASP A 337 11.46 11.82 39.19
N PRO A 338 11.67 10.72 39.94
CA PRO A 338 11.29 9.38 39.51
C PRO A 338 9.83 9.25 39.07
N ARG A 339 8.90 10.05 39.63
CA ARG A 339 7.50 10.04 39.17
C ARG A 339 7.35 10.61 37.77
N GLN A 340 8.04 11.70 37.48
CA GLN A 340 8.09 12.30 36.14
C GLN A 340 8.74 11.34 35.15
N GLN A 341 9.86 10.70 35.51
CA GLN A 341 10.49 9.67 34.70
C GLN A 341 9.53 8.53 34.37
N ARG A 342 8.82 7.98 35.38
CA ARG A 342 7.85 6.91 35.13
C ARG A 342 6.72 7.33 34.19
N LYS A 343 6.21 8.56 34.33
CA LYS A 343 5.19 9.09 33.42
C LYS A 343 5.71 9.10 31.98
N VAL A 344 6.85 9.75 31.73
CA VAL A 344 7.44 9.86 30.39
C VAL A 344 7.80 8.49 29.82
N GLY A 345 8.40 7.62 30.64
CA GLY A 345 8.79 6.28 30.22
C GLY A 345 7.58 5.41 29.83
N ASN A 346 6.48 5.48 30.60
CA ASN A 346 5.23 4.79 30.26
C ASN A 346 4.58 5.37 28.99
N ASP A 347 4.58 6.69 28.84
CA ASP A 347 4.03 7.36 27.64
C ASP A 347 4.79 6.93 26.37
N LEU A 348 6.13 6.93 26.40
CA LEU A 348 6.95 6.46 25.28
C LEU A 348 6.75 4.98 25.00
N LYS A 349 6.68 4.14 26.04
CA LYS A 349 6.43 2.70 25.86
C LYS A 349 5.08 2.45 25.18
N LEU A 350 4.02 3.14 25.62
CA LEU A 350 2.69 3.04 25.00
C LEU A 350 2.68 3.53 23.55
N GLN A 351 3.42 4.61 23.24
CA GLN A 351 3.59 5.09 21.87
C GLN A 351 4.32 4.06 21.00
N GLY A 352 5.41 3.48 21.50
CA GLY A 352 6.15 2.41 20.83
C GLY A 352 5.27 1.21 20.53
N GLU A 353 4.48 0.74 21.49
CA GLU A 353 3.54 -0.38 21.31
C GLU A 353 2.45 -0.09 20.27
N ARG A 354 1.89 1.13 20.26
CA ARG A 354 0.91 1.55 19.24
C ARG A 354 1.53 1.61 17.85
N LEU A 355 2.70 2.25 17.72
CA LEU A 355 3.40 2.34 16.45
C LEU A 355 3.79 0.95 15.94
N LYS A 356 4.29 0.08 16.81
CA LYS A 356 4.59 -1.31 16.48
C LYS A 356 3.38 -2.04 15.92
N THR A 357 2.25 -1.96 16.62
CA THR A 357 1.01 -2.63 16.21
C THR A 357 0.55 -2.14 14.83
N LEU A 358 0.63 -0.82 14.59
CA LEU A 358 0.31 -0.22 13.31
C LEU A 358 1.25 -0.72 12.19
N LEU A 359 2.57 -0.66 12.42
CA LEU A 359 3.57 -1.10 11.44
C LEU A 359 3.50 -2.60 11.17
N ASP A 360 3.26 -3.43 12.18
CA ASP A 360 3.03 -4.87 12.03
C ASP A 360 1.82 -5.12 11.13
N ASN A 361 0.69 -4.48 11.40
CA ASN A 361 -0.52 -4.60 10.58
C ASN A 361 -0.29 -4.16 9.13
N MET A 362 0.51 -3.10 8.92
CA MET A 362 0.81 -2.64 7.57
C MET A 362 1.77 -3.58 6.83
N GLU A 363 2.86 -4.01 7.48
CA GLU A 363 3.90 -4.87 6.88
C GLU A 363 3.36 -6.28 6.55
N THR A 364 2.42 -6.80 7.35
CA THR A 364 1.82 -8.13 7.12
C THR A 364 0.48 -8.07 6.39
N SER A 365 0.07 -6.90 5.89
CA SER A 365 -1.20 -6.76 5.20
C SER A 365 -1.22 -7.59 3.91
N ALA A 366 -2.37 -8.22 3.61
CA ALA A 366 -2.58 -8.85 2.32
C ALA A 366 -2.83 -7.85 1.19
N ASP A 367 -3.19 -6.62 1.56
CA ASP A 367 -3.56 -5.55 0.64
C ASP A 367 -2.34 -4.81 0.10
N PHE A 368 -2.25 -4.71 -1.23
CA PHE A 368 -1.16 -4.04 -1.92
C PHE A 368 -0.99 -2.56 -1.52
N GLN A 369 -2.07 -1.78 -1.43
CA GLN A 369 -1.96 -0.35 -1.13
C GLN A 369 -1.45 -0.11 0.30
N VAL A 370 -1.83 -0.98 1.25
CA VAL A 370 -1.30 -0.92 2.62
C VAL A 370 0.20 -1.25 2.65
N LEU A 371 0.62 -2.31 1.94
CA LEU A 371 2.03 -2.70 1.84
C LEU A 371 2.86 -1.61 1.13
N GLU A 372 2.35 -1.05 0.04
CA GLU A 372 2.98 0.03 -0.70
C GLU A 372 3.18 1.25 0.20
N ALA A 373 2.15 1.65 0.96
CA ALA A 373 2.26 2.77 1.92
C ALA A 373 3.34 2.52 2.98
N TYR A 374 3.47 1.29 3.50
CA TYR A 374 4.53 0.92 4.42
C TYR A 374 5.93 1.10 3.79
N PHE A 375 6.16 0.53 2.61
CA PHE A 375 7.46 0.59 1.97
C PHE A 375 7.81 1.96 1.41
N VAL A 376 6.83 2.79 1.04
CA VAL A 376 7.07 4.19 0.72
C VAL A 376 7.68 4.93 1.92
N MET A 377 7.15 4.72 3.14
CA MET A 377 7.69 5.37 4.34
C MET A 377 9.14 4.92 4.62
N GLU A 378 9.41 3.62 4.48
CA GLU A 378 10.75 3.06 4.71
C GLU A 378 11.76 3.55 3.66
N LEU A 379 11.41 3.48 2.37
CA LEU A 379 12.31 3.90 1.28
C LEU A 379 12.56 5.41 1.32
N GLN A 380 11.53 6.21 1.58
CA GLN A 380 11.67 7.66 1.72
C GLN A 380 12.55 8.05 2.91
N ALA A 381 12.46 7.33 4.03
CA ALA A 381 13.36 7.54 5.16
C ALA A 381 14.82 7.21 4.79
N GLN A 382 15.03 6.08 4.10
CA GLN A 382 16.34 5.65 3.64
C GLN A 382 16.98 6.68 2.68
N GLU A 383 16.24 7.19 1.69
CA GLU A 383 16.74 8.19 0.74
C GLU A 383 17.18 9.50 1.42
N ARG A 384 16.55 9.82 2.56
CA ARG A 384 16.87 11.00 3.37
C ARG A 384 17.98 10.75 4.40
N GLY A 385 18.53 9.53 4.47
CA GLY A 385 19.45 9.14 5.52
C GLY A 385 18.83 9.19 6.92
N ALA A 386 17.50 9.10 7.00
CA ALA A 386 16.73 9.09 8.24
C ALA A 386 16.43 7.64 8.66
N PRO A 387 16.19 7.39 9.96
CA PRO A 387 15.72 6.09 10.40
C PRO A 387 14.36 5.75 9.79
N GLY A 388 14.22 4.53 9.28
CA GLY A 388 12.93 3.94 8.91
C GLY A 388 11.94 3.89 10.07
N ALA A 389 10.65 3.76 9.77
CA ALA A 389 9.59 3.76 10.78
C ALA A 389 9.77 2.61 11.79
N ARG A 390 10.25 1.45 11.32
CA ARG A 390 10.56 0.31 12.20
C ARG A 390 11.72 0.60 13.17
N THR A 391 12.72 1.36 12.73
CA THR A 391 13.84 1.79 13.59
C THR A 391 13.38 2.82 14.62
N VAL A 392 12.52 3.75 14.22
CA VAL A 392 11.90 4.74 15.11
C VAL A 392 11.10 4.02 16.20
N GLU A 393 10.26 3.05 15.84
CA GLU A 393 9.48 2.25 16.78
C GLU A 393 10.35 1.57 17.84
N LYS A 394 11.36 0.80 17.43
CA LYS A 394 12.28 0.11 18.35
C LYS A 394 12.97 1.09 19.29
N MET A 395 13.38 2.25 18.78
CA MET A 395 14.05 3.28 19.55
C MET A 395 13.12 3.92 20.58
N THR A 396 11.89 4.27 20.20
CA THR A 396 10.87 4.81 21.12
C THR A 396 10.59 3.82 22.26
N SER A 397 10.38 2.54 21.94
CA SER A 397 10.19 1.47 22.92
C SER A 397 11.39 1.32 23.86
N TRP A 398 12.61 1.35 23.32
CA TRP A 398 13.85 1.25 24.11
C TRP A 398 14.08 2.46 25.01
N GLN A 399 13.87 3.69 24.52
CA GLN A 399 13.99 4.92 25.30
C GLN A 399 13.01 4.92 26.49
N GLY A 400 11.76 4.51 26.25
CA GLY A 400 10.77 4.35 27.32
C GLY A 400 11.22 3.36 28.40
N ALA A 401 11.73 2.20 27.98
CA ALA A 401 12.27 1.18 28.90
C ALA A 401 13.49 1.68 29.69
N GLY A 402 14.39 2.44 29.06
CA GLY A 402 15.56 3.03 29.71
C GLY A 402 15.20 4.03 30.80
N ILE A 403 14.25 4.93 30.53
CA ILE A 403 13.77 5.91 31.51
C ILE A 403 13.10 5.21 32.71
N LEU A 404 12.30 4.16 32.45
CA LEU A 404 11.69 3.37 33.52
C LEU A 404 12.74 2.65 34.36
N ALA A 405 13.72 2.01 33.72
CA ALA A 405 14.82 1.35 34.43
C ALA A 405 15.60 2.32 35.32
N GLU A 406 15.90 3.53 34.83
CA GLU A 406 16.58 4.57 35.61
C GLU A 406 15.74 5.02 36.82
N ALA A 407 14.44 5.23 36.62
CA ALA A 407 13.51 5.62 37.69
C ALA A 407 13.45 4.58 38.81
N ASP A 408 13.53 3.30 38.45
CA ASP A 408 13.55 2.16 39.37
C ASP A 408 14.96 1.84 39.88
N GLY A 409 15.97 2.55 39.39
CA GLY A 409 17.35 2.38 39.83
C GLY A 409 18.03 1.12 39.31
N MET A 410 17.52 0.58 38.21
CA MET A 410 18.02 -0.57 37.47
C MET A 410 18.97 -0.12 36.35
N MET A 411 19.70 -1.07 35.76
CA MET A 411 20.51 -0.81 34.56
C MET A 411 19.60 -0.62 33.34
N VAL A 412 19.95 0.36 32.50
CA VAL A 412 19.29 0.58 31.20
C VAL A 412 19.51 -0.66 30.33
N PRO A 413 18.45 -1.20 29.69
CA PRO A 413 18.60 -2.33 28.79
C PRO A 413 19.52 -1.98 27.61
N PRO A 414 20.26 -2.95 27.05
CA PRO A 414 21.06 -2.70 25.85
C PRO A 414 20.17 -2.25 24.67
N PRO A 415 20.71 -1.46 23.73
CA PRO A 415 19.98 -1.09 22.51
C PRO A 415 19.49 -2.32 21.74
N PRO A 416 18.32 -2.24 21.07
CA PRO A 416 17.84 -3.30 20.20
C PRO A 416 18.81 -3.59 19.04
N GLU A 417 18.81 -4.83 18.56
CA GLU A 417 19.62 -5.22 17.40
C GLU A 417 19.28 -4.37 16.16
N GLY A 418 20.34 -3.92 15.47
CA GLY A 418 20.24 -3.06 14.29
C GLY A 418 19.97 -1.58 14.57
N VAL A 419 19.78 -1.19 15.84
CA VAL A 419 19.65 0.21 16.25
C VAL A 419 21.00 0.69 16.78
N ASP A 420 21.61 1.66 16.09
CA ASP A 420 22.80 2.37 16.59
C ASP A 420 22.36 3.74 17.15
N PRO A 421 22.23 3.89 18.50
CA PRO A 421 21.79 5.14 19.11
C PRO A 421 22.74 6.30 18.81
N VAL A 422 24.03 6.01 18.59
CA VAL A 422 25.05 7.03 18.32
C VAL A 422 24.89 7.53 16.89
N ALA A 423 24.75 6.64 15.91
CA ALA A 423 24.45 7.05 14.54
C ALA A 423 23.14 7.86 14.48
N LEU A 424 22.10 7.40 15.19
CA LEU A 424 20.79 8.04 15.21
C LEU A 424 20.82 9.45 15.81
N SER A 425 21.59 9.64 16.90
CA SER A 425 21.79 10.97 17.49
C SER A 425 22.48 11.96 16.54
N ARG A 426 23.30 11.47 15.60
CA ARG A 426 23.99 12.29 14.60
C ARG A 426 23.13 12.57 13.37
N SER A 427 22.23 11.64 13.02
CA SER A 427 21.34 11.76 11.87
C SER A 427 19.99 12.39 12.20
N ALA A 428 19.66 12.60 13.48
CA ALA A 428 18.43 13.27 13.88
C ALA A 428 18.42 14.71 13.35
N PRO A 429 17.50 15.06 12.43
CA PRO A 429 17.32 16.45 12.04
C PRO A 429 16.92 17.25 13.28
N ALA A 430 17.38 18.50 13.41
CA ALA A 430 17.02 19.39 14.53
C ALA A 430 15.55 19.88 14.50
N GLY A 431 14.65 19.17 13.78
CA GLY A 431 13.25 19.53 13.59
C GLY A 431 12.30 18.37 13.89
N PRO A 432 10.98 18.63 13.98
CA PRO A 432 9.98 17.62 14.35
C PRO A 432 10.07 16.41 13.40
N GLY A 433 10.33 15.24 13.99
CA GLY A 433 10.51 13.97 13.29
C GLY A 433 9.27 13.49 12.56
N MET A 434 9.49 12.55 11.62
CA MET A 434 8.53 12.00 10.66
C MET A 434 7.62 13.06 10.04
N VAL A 435 8.02 13.54 8.86
CA VAL A 435 7.17 14.42 8.06
C VAL A 435 5.80 13.76 7.89
N SER A 436 4.78 14.34 8.52
CA SER A 436 3.40 13.91 8.35
C SER A 436 3.12 13.94 6.86
N GLN A 437 2.88 12.78 6.24
CA GLN A 437 2.42 12.80 4.85
C GLN A 437 1.04 13.45 4.81
N PRO A 438 0.74 14.23 3.76
CA PRO A 438 -0.58 14.81 3.63
C PRO A 438 -1.59 13.69 3.44
N ARG A 439 -2.79 13.88 3.98
CA ARG A 439 -3.86 12.91 3.82
C ARG A 439 -4.12 12.71 2.34
N ALA A 440 -4.14 11.45 1.91
CA ALA A 440 -4.21 11.16 0.51
C ALA A 440 -5.52 11.66 -0.13
N PRO A 441 -5.47 12.09 -1.41
CA PRO A 441 -6.62 12.70 -2.05
C PRO A 441 -7.70 11.63 -2.20
N ARG A 442 -8.96 12.01 -1.95
CA ARG A 442 -10.12 11.16 -2.29
C ARG A 442 -10.82 11.60 -3.57
N VAL A 443 -10.18 12.53 -4.28
CA VAL A 443 -10.71 13.15 -5.49
C VAL A 443 -9.79 12.77 -6.63
N LEU A 444 -10.38 12.30 -7.73
CA LEU A 444 -9.67 12.03 -8.97
C LEU A 444 -9.05 13.32 -9.53
N PRO A 445 -7.98 13.23 -10.33
CA PRO A 445 -7.33 14.42 -10.90
C PRO A 445 -8.27 15.20 -11.84
N PHE A 446 -9.21 14.53 -12.52
CA PHE A 446 -10.16 15.18 -13.44
C PHE A 446 -11.60 14.76 -13.13
N THR A 447 -12.57 15.54 -13.63
CA THR A 447 -13.99 15.18 -13.67
C THR A 447 -14.48 15.17 -15.11
N GLU A 448 -15.68 14.65 -15.38
CA GLU A 448 -16.30 14.73 -16.72
C GLU A 448 -16.37 16.18 -17.21
N GLU A 449 -16.62 17.15 -16.32
CA GLU A 449 -16.63 18.58 -16.63
C GLU A 449 -15.27 19.11 -17.09
N SER A 450 -14.17 18.43 -16.74
CA SER A 450 -12.82 18.87 -17.12
C SER A 450 -12.59 18.75 -18.64
N PHE A 451 -13.34 17.88 -19.32
CA PHE A 451 -13.23 17.63 -20.76
C PHE A 451 -14.33 18.35 -21.58
N LYS A 452 -15.43 18.76 -20.94
CA LYS A 452 -16.56 19.40 -21.61
C LYS A 452 -16.16 20.72 -22.27
N GLY A 453 -16.38 20.81 -23.59
CA GLY A 453 -16.16 22.03 -24.36
C GLY A 453 -14.71 22.22 -24.87
N VAL A 454 -13.83 21.23 -24.65
CA VAL A 454 -12.49 21.22 -25.23
C VAL A 454 -12.51 20.37 -26.49
N ALA A 455 -12.26 20.97 -27.66
CA ALA A 455 -12.33 20.26 -28.93
C ALA A 455 -11.19 19.22 -29.04
N GLY A 456 -11.51 17.99 -29.48
CA GLY A 456 -10.52 16.94 -29.72
C GLY A 456 -10.15 16.10 -28.49
N THR A 457 -10.86 16.26 -27.37
CA THR A 457 -10.60 15.51 -26.13
C THR A 457 -11.49 14.28 -25.97
N GLU A 458 -12.31 13.92 -26.95
CA GLU A 458 -13.27 12.81 -26.84
C GLU A 458 -12.56 11.47 -26.60
N MET A 459 -11.44 11.24 -27.29
CA MET A 459 -10.62 10.03 -27.08
C MET A 459 -9.90 10.06 -25.72
N LEU A 460 -9.48 11.24 -25.27
CA LEU A 460 -8.79 11.41 -23.99
C LEU A 460 -9.76 11.19 -22.81
N GLU A 461 -10.98 11.71 -22.90
CA GLU A 461 -12.04 11.49 -21.92
C GLU A 461 -12.42 10.00 -21.83
N ALA A 462 -12.54 9.33 -22.99
CA ALA A 462 -12.81 7.89 -23.05
C ALA A 462 -11.68 7.07 -22.41
N GLU A 463 -10.41 7.38 -22.72
CA GLU A 463 -9.26 6.69 -22.13
C GLU A 463 -9.13 6.98 -20.63
N TYR A 464 -9.38 8.22 -20.19
CA TYR A 464 -9.41 8.58 -18.77
C TYR A 464 -10.47 7.78 -18.01
N THR A 465 -11.70 7.73 -18.52
CA THR A 465 -12.80 6.99 -17.88
C THR A 465 -12.46 5.50 -17.77
N LYS A 466 -11.97 4.91 -18.87
CA LYS A 466 -11.52 3.52 -18.89
C LYS A 466 -10.39 3.26 -17.89
N LEU A 467 -9.39 4.13 -17.83
CA LEU A 467 -8.25 4.03 -16.92
C LEU A 467 -8.70 4.09 -15.45
N VAL A 468 -9.67 4.95 -15.11
CA VAL A 468 -10.23 5.03 -13.75
C VAL A 468 -10.92 3.72 -13.36
N ASP A 469 -11.72 3.15 -14.26
CA ASP A 469 -12.43 1.90 -14.00
C ASP A 469 -11.46 0.73 -13.87
N GLU A 470 -10.50 0.58 -14.79
CA GLU A 470 -9.48 -0.48 -14.74
C GLU A 470 -8.57 -0.35 -13.52
N HIS A 471 -8.18 0.87 -13.14
CA HIS A 471 -7.39 1.10 -11.93
C HIS A 471 -8.20 0.76 -10.67
N ARG A 472 -9.52 1.02 -10.65
CA ARG A 472 -10.39 0.64 -9.53
C ARG A 472 -10.49 -0.88 -9.40
N GLU A 473 -10.65 -1.59 -10.52
CA GLU A 473 -10.64 -3.05 -10.54
C GLU A 473 -9.30 -3.60 -10.05
N LEU A 474 -8.18 -3.02 -10.50
CA LEU A 474 -6.85 -3.43 -10.08
C LEU A 474 -6.59 -3.17 -8.58
N VAL A 475 -7.07 -2.05 -8.05
CA VAL A 475 -7.02 -1.76 -6.60
C VAL A 475 -7.81 -2.80 -5.81
N SER A 476 -9.03 -3.14 -6.27
CA SER A 476 -9.84 -4.18 -5.62
C SER A 476 -9.20 -5.57 -5.70
N PHE A 477 -8.58 -5.91 -6.85
CA PHE A 477 -7.85 -7.16 -7.02
C PHE A 477 -6.63 -7.22 -6.09
N GLY A 478 -5.96 -6.09 -5.87
CA GLY A 478 -4.80 -5.96 -4.98
C GLY A 478 -5.08 -6.15 -3.49
N GLU A 479 -6.35 -6.23 -3.06
CA GLU A 479 -6.72 -6.52 -1.67
C GLU A 479 -6.19 -7.87 -1.18
N LYS A 480 -5.92 -8.79 -2.11
CA LYS A 480 -5.43 -10.15 -1.86
C LYS A 480 -4.02 -10.37 -2.39
N TYR A 481 -3.25 -9.31 -2.57
CA TYR A 481 -1.91 -9.36 -3.16
C TYR A 481 -0.99 -10.37 -2.47
N ALA A 482 -0.98 -10.44 -1.13
CA ALA A 482 -0.14 -11.43 -0.43
C ALA A 482 -0.61 -12.89 -0.58
N GLU A 483 -1.84 -13.13 -1.04
CA GLU A 483 -2.36 -14.46 -1.34
C GLU A 483 -1.94 -14.95 -2.73
N PHE A 484 -1.44 -14.05 -3.59
CA PHE A 484 -0.92 -14.43 -4.90
C PHE A 484 0.36 -15.23 -4.76
N ASP A 485 0.55 -16.20 -5.65
CA ASP A 485 1.85 -16.82 -5.85
C ASP A 485 2.83 -15.80 -6.45
N GLN A 486 4.11 -16.17 -6.53
CA GLN A 486 5.15 -15.29 -7.06
C GLN A 486 4.80 -14.75 -8.46
N ALA A 487 4.30 -15.62 -9.35
CA ALA A 487 3.93 -15.22 -10.71
C ALA A 487 2.75 -14.23 -10.72
N GLY A 488 1.75 -14.43 -9.84
CA GLY A 488 0.63 -13.52 -9.66
C GLY A 488 1.04 -12.17 -9.09
N GLN A 489 1.98 -12.14 -8.14
CA GLN A 489 2.55 -10.89 -7.60
C GLN A 489 3.32 -10.12 -8.67
N GLU A 490 4.17 -10.80 -9.46
CA GLU A 490 4.89 -10.19 -10.59
C GLU A 490 3.93 -9.63 -11.64
N PHE A 491 2.90 -10.41 -12.02
CA PHE A 491 1.87 -9.95 -12.95
C PHE A 491 1.11 -8.74 -12.43
N TYR A 492 0.76 -8.72 -11.13
CA TYR A 492 0.10 -7.59 -10.52
C TYR A 492 0.95 -6.31 -10.59
N LEU A 493 2.23 -6.42 -10.22
CA LEU A 493 3.18 -5.30 -10.29
C LEU A 493 3.38 -4.80 -11.73
N ASP A 494 3.41 -5.70 -12.72
CA ASP A 494 3.47 -5.31 -14.13
C ASP A 494 2.21 -4.51 -14.55
N ARG A 495 1.03 -4.88 -14.03
CA ARG A 495 -0.21 -4.13 -14.28
C ARG A 495 -0.21 -2.77 -13.57
N MET A 496 0.38 -2.65 -12.38
CA MET A 496 0.55 -1.36 -11.70
C MET A 496 1.50 -0.42 -12.46
N LEU A 497 2.57 -0.95 -13.06
CA LEU A 497 3.47 -0.18 -13.92
C LEU A 497 2.76 0.30 -15.20
N ASP A 498 1.95 -0.56 -15.82
CA ASP A 498 1.09 -0.19 -16.95
C ASP A 498 0.11 0.93 -16.57
N MET A 499 -0.55 0.84 -15.41
CA MET A 499 -1.41 1.93 -14.90
C MET A 499 -0.63 3.23 -14.71
N THR A 500 0.58 3.17 -14.15
CA THR A 500 1.42 4.35 -13.92
C THR A 500 1.77 5.05 -15.24
N GLN A 501 2.13 4.28 -16.27
CA GLN A 501 2.44 4.84 -17.59
C GLN A 501 1.19 5.45 -18.26
N ARG A 502 0.04 4.78 -18.17
CA ARG A 502 -1.20 5.31 -18.75
C ARG A 502 -1.68 6.58 -18.04
N TRP A 503 -1.52 6.66 -16.72
CA TRP A 503 -1.76 7.89 -15.97
C TRP A 503 -0.84 9.03 -16.41
N TRP A 504 0.44 8.72 -16.65
CA TRP A 504 1.37 9.70 -17.20
C TRP A 504 0.91 10.22 -18.56
N ASP A 505 0.49 9.32 -19.47
CA ASP A 505 0.05 9.67 -20.81
C ASP A 505 -1.21 10.56 -20.76
N VAL A 506 -2.21 10.17 -19.97
CA VAL A 506 -3.45 10.96 -19.78
C VAL A 506 -3.15 12.33 -19.17
N MET A 507 -2.35 12.40 -18.10
CA MET A 507 -2.00 13.68 -17.45
C MET A 507 -1.20 14.59 -18.38
N SER A 508 -0.29 14.02 -19.15
CA SER A 508 0.54 14.76 -20.11
C SER A 508 -0.29 15.29 -21.27
N GLU A 509 -1.20 14.47 -21.80
CA GLU A 509 -2.07 14.87 -22.91
C GLU A 509 -3.10 15.92 -22.47
N ALA A 510 -3.74 15.72 -21.32
CA ALA A 510 -4.65 16.72 -20.72
C ALA A 510 -4.00 18.10 -20.59
N ARG A 511 -2.73 18.14 -20.15
CA ARG A 511 -1.95 19.39 -20.08
C ARG A 511 -1.78 20.07 -21.44
N LYS A 512 -1.56 19.31 -22.53
CA LYS A 512 -1.45 19.88 -23.89
C LYS A 512 -2.75 20.55 -24.34
N PHE A 513 -3.89 20.02 -23.90
CA PHE A 513 -5.22 20.60 -24.12
C PHE A 513 -5.57 21.73 -23.14
N GLY A 514 -4.65 22.10 -22.22
CA GLY A 514 -4.90 23.13 -21.21
C GLY A 514 -5.84 22.69 -20.08
N ILE A 515 -6.15 21.39 -20.01
CA ILE A 515 -6.96 20.80 -18.92
C ILE A 515 -6.06 20.68 -17.69
N LYS A 516 -6.50 21.31 -16.60
CA LYS A 516 -5.78 21.28 -15.32
C LYS A 516 -6.44 20.27 -14.38
N PRO A 517 -5.67 19.63 -13.49
CA PRO A 517 -6.25 18.83 -12.43
C PRO A 517 -7.18 19.67 -11.55
N VAL A 518 -8.14 19.03 -10.92
CA VAL A 518 -9.02 19.70 -9.95
C VAL A 518 -8.21 20.27 -8.79
N ARG A 519 -8.60 21.44 -8.29
CA ARG A 519 -7.89 22.19 -7.24
C ARG A 519 -7.53 21.35 -6.00
N ALA A 520 -8.39 20.42 -5.62
CA ALA A 520 -8.12 19.54 -4.47
C ALA A 520 -6.93 18.60 -4.72
N PHE A 521 -6.81 18.05 -5.93
CA PHE A 521 -5.69 17.19 -6.31
C PHE A 521 -4.40 17.99 -6.51
N GLU A 522 -4.49 19.20 -7.09
CA GLU A 522 -3.35 20.11 -7.22
C GLU A 522 -2.79 20.49 -5.84
N ALA A 523 -3.67 20.88 -4.90
CA ALA A 523 -3.26 21.26 -3.55
C ALA A 523 -2.57 20.09 -2.82
N TYR A 524 -3.14 18.89 -2.90
CA TYR A 524 -2.49 17.69 -2.37
C TYR A 524 -1.12 17.45 -3.00
N SER A 525 -1.02 17.55 -4.33
CA SER A 525 0.23 17.32 -5.06
C SER A 525 1.33 18.27 -4.59
N GLN A 526 1.01 19.56 -4.48
CA GLN A 526 1.96 20.59 -4.04
C GLN A 526 2.38 20.39 -2.58
N GLU A 527 1.43 20.07 -1.70
CA GLU A 527 1.70 19.78 -0.29
C GLU A 527 2.59 18.54 -0.16
N TYR A 528 2.28 17.46 -0.86
CA TYR A 528 3.05 16.22 -0.84
C TYR A 528 4.48 16.47 -1.32
N LEU A 529 4.67 17.11 -2.47
CA LEU A 529 5.99 17.38 -3.03
C LEU A 529 6.81 18.30 -2.10
N SER A 530 6.18 19.32 -1.52
CA SER A 530 6.82 20.23 -0.56
C SER A 530 7.29 19.50 0.70
N GLN A 531 6.42 18.70 1.32
CA GLN A 531 6.72 17.94 2.54
C GLN A 531 7.73 16.81 2.27
N SER A 532 7.57 16.11 1.15
CA SER A 532 8.47 15.03 0.72
C SER A 532 9.80 15.54 0.16
N GLY A 533 9.93 16.82 -0.16
CA GLY A 533 11.12 17.36 -0.82
C GLY A 533 11.41 16.70 -2.16
N LEU A 534 10.39 16.11 -2.79
CA LEU A 534 10.50 15.40 -4.07
C LEU A 534 10.07 16.31 -5.21
N THR A 535 10.60 16.02 -6.39
CA THR A 535 10.02 16.49 -7.65
C THR A 535 8.94 15.49 -8.11
N PRO A 536 8.04 15.87 -9.03
CA PRO A 536 7.07 14.95 -9.62
C PRO A 536 7.72 13.69 -10.22
N ARG A 537 8.91 13.85 -10.81
CA ARG A 537 9.73 12.73 -11.27
C ARG A 537 10.27 11.90 -10.10
N GLY A 538 10.81 12.54 -9.07
CA GLY A 538 11.27 11.85 -7.86
C GLY A 538 10.15 11.07 -7.15
N TYR A 539 8.93 11.57 -7.18
CA TYR A 539 7.75 10.82 -6.71
C TYR A 539 7.52 9.53 -7.52
N ARG A 540 7.60 9.61 -8.85
CA ARG A 540 7.49 8.43 -9.72
C ARG A 540 8.62 7.45 -9.43
N ASP A 541 9.87 7.93 -9.37
CA ASP A 541 11.03 7.09 -9.10
C ASP A 541 10.92 6.39 -7.73
N LEU A 542 10.35 7.06 -6.72
CA LEU A 542 10.05 6.49 -5.40
C LEU A 542 9.03 5.34 -5.49
N VAL A 543 7.90 5.56 -6.19
CA VAL A 543 6.86 4.53 -6.38
C VAL A 543 7.42 3.32 -7.15
N ASP A 544 8.15 3.59 -8.25
CA ASP A 544 8.81 2.54 -9.05
C ASP A 544 9.84 1.77 -8.21
N GLY A 545 10.57 2.45 -7.32
CA GLY A 545 11.51 1.85 -6.37
C GLY A 545 10.82 0.92 -5.38
N VAL A 546 9.66 1.31 -4.84
CA VAL A 546 8.84 0.44 -3.98
C VAL A 546 8.34 -0.79 -4.73
N HIS A 547 7.87 -0.63 -5.97
CA HIS A 547 7.43 -1.78 -6.78
C HIS A 547 8.58 -2.72 -7.12
N ALA A 548 9.77 -2.19 -7.41
CA ALA A 548 10.97 -2.99 -7.63
C ALA A 548 11.37 -3.77 -6.37
N TYR A 549 11.29 -3.14 -5.19
CA TYR A 549 11.54 -3.80 -3.91
C TYR A 549 10.52 -4.90 -3.62
N LEU A 550 9.23 -4.65 -3.83
CA LEU A 550 8.18 -5.65 -3.68
C LEU A 550 8.36 -6.83 -4.64
N ARG A 551 8.81 -6.57 -5.88
CA ARG A 551 9.16 -7.63 -6.84
C ARG A 551 10.33 -8.48 -6.34
N GLN A 552 11.34 -7.87 -5.74
CA GLN A 552 12.46 -8.59 -5.14
C GLN A 552 12.03 -9.43 -3.94
N LYS A 553 11.07 -8.96 -3.14
CA LYS A 553 10.55 -9.71 -1.98
C LYS A 553 9.65 -10.89 -2.38
N ALA A 554 9.06 -10.84 -3.57
CA ALA A 554 8.19 -11.89 -4.10
C ALA A 554 8.95 -13.15 -4.58
N GLY A 555 10.23 -13.02 -4.93
CA GLY A 555 11.08 -14.11 -5.46
C GLY A 555 12.20 -14.50 -4.52
#